data_AF-A0A1G6NUL2-F1
#
_entry.id   AF-A0A1G6NUL2-F1
#
_cell.length_a   1.000
_cell.length_b   1.000
_cell.length_c   1.000
_cell.angle_alpha   90.00
_cell.angle_beta   90.00
_cell.angle_gamma   90.00
#
_symmetry.space_group_name_H-M   'P 1'
#
loop_
_entity.id
_entity.type
_entity.pdbx_description
1 polymer ?
#
loop_
_entity_poly.entity_id
_entity_poly.type
_entity_poly.pdbx_seq_one_letter_code
_entity_poly.pdbx_strand_id
1 'polypeptide(L)' 'MGQRETQAALFAAIEEHTKTVLSSSLNSAPKAAALADLALAYRYASGGPQPGSVTVEKG' A
#
# COMPACT_ATOMS: atom_id res chain seq x y z
N MET A 1 -18.40 -5.46 -9.33
CA MET A 1 -17.15 -5.65 -8.57
C MET A 1 -17.26 -4.82 -7.30
N GLY A 2 -17.46 -5.48 -6.17
CA GLY A 2 -17.69 -4.84 -4.88
C GLY A 2 -16.41 -4.31 -4.26
N GLN A 3 -16.52 -3.33 -3.36
CA GLN A 3 -15.39 -2.72 -2.65
C GLN A 3 -14.45 -3.76 -2.00
N ARG A 4 -14.99 -4.91 -1.54
CA ARG A 4 -14.20 -6.02 -0.98
C ARG A 4 -13.30 -6.72 -2.00
N GLU A 5 -13.76 -6.89 -3.23
CA GLU A 5 -13.00 -7.56 -4.30
C GLU A 5 -11.85 -6.64 -4.76
N THR A 6 -12.13 -5.34 -4.87
CA THR A 6 -11.11 -4.33 -5.16
C THR A 6 -10.07 -4.24 -4.05
N GLN A 7 -10.50 -4.28 -2.78
CA GLN A 7 -9.59 -4.26 -1.63
C GLN A 7 -8.71 -5.52 -1.59
N ALA A 8 -9.29 -6.70 -1.82
CA ALA A 8 -8.54 -7.96 -1.87
C ALA A 8 -7.50 -7.96 -3.01
N ALA A 9 -7.88 -7.49 -4.20
CA ALA A 9 -6.96 -7.36 -5.33
C ALA A 9 -5.81 -6.38 -5.03
N LEU A 10 -6.10 -5.27 -4.35
CA LEU A 10 -5.09 -4.29 -3.97
C LEU A 10 -4.10 -4.87 -2.95
N PHE A 11 -4.59 -5.60 -1.94
CA PHE A 11 -3.72 -6.26 -0.96
C PHE A 11 -2.83 -7.32 -1.61
N ALA A 12 -3.36 -8.12 -2.53
CA ALA A 12 -2.58 -9.09 -3.28
C ALA A 12 -1.44 -8.44 -4.09
N ALA A 13 -1.73 -7.31 -4.74
CA ALA A 13 -0.73 -6.55 -5.50
C ALA A 13 0.38 -5.98 -4.58
N ILE A 14 0.02 -5.46 -3.39
CA ILE A 14 1.00 -4.97 -2.41
C ILE A 14 1.90 -6.11 -1.93
N GLU A 15 1.33 -7.29 -1.65
CA GLU A 15 2.08 -8.47 -1.23
C GLU A 15 3.06 -8.96 -2.30
N GLU A 16 2.61 -9.07 -3.56
CA GLU A 16 3.43 -9.47 -4.69
C GLU A 16 4.60 -8.49 -4.90
N HIS A 17 4.33 -7.19 -4.82
CA HIS A 17 5.36 -6.17 -4.97
C HIS A 17 6.35 -6.20 -3.80
N THR A 18 5.88 -6.44 -2.58
CA THR A 18 6.75 -6.62 -1.40
C THR A 18 7.69 -7.79 -1.59
N LYS A 19 7.21 -8.95 -2.07
CA LYS A 19 8.04 -10.12 -2.37
C LYS A 19 9.10 -9.80 -3.43
N THR A 20 8.72 -9.06 -4.48
CA THR A 20 9.63 -8.62 -5.54
C THR A 20 10.73 -7.69 -5.01
N VAL A 21 10.38 -6.73 -4.15
CA VAL A 21 11.37 -5.82 -3.53
C VAL A 21 12.31 -6.59 -2.62
N LEU A 22 11.81 -7.54 -1.83
CA LEU A 22 12.64 -8.36 -0.94
C LEU A 22 13.61 -9.24 -1.73
N SER A 23 13.17 -9.86 -2.83
CA SER A 23 14.01 -10.71 -3.69
C SER A 23 14.92 -9.93 -4.64
N SER A 24 14.68 -8.63 -4.84
CA SER A 24 15.52 -7.78 -5.69
C SER A 24 16.96 -7.67 -5.16
N SER A 25 17.91 -7.46 -6.08
CA SER A 25 19.31 -7.18 -5.78
C SER A 25 19.58 -5.71 -5.40
N LEU A 26 18.53 -4.93 -5.10
CA LEU A 26 18.66 -3.55 -4.65
C LEU A 26 19.53 -3.49 -3.38
N ASN A 27 20.39 -2.48 -3.33
CA ASN A 27 21.11 -2.11 -2.11
C ASN A 27 20.13 -1.64 -1.01
N SER A 28 20.60 -1.64 0.23
CA SER A 28 19.75 -1.50 1.42
C SER A 28 18.93 -0.21 1.45
N ALA A 29 19.47 0.91 0.95
CA ALA A 29 18.81 2.21 0.99
C ALA A 29 17.53 2.29 0.12
N PRO A 30 17.56 2.04 -1.21
CA PRO A 30 16.34 2.05 -2.02
C PRO A 30 15.40 0.91 -1.67
N LYS A 31 15.92 -0.24 -1.19
CA LYS A 31 15.06 -1.32 -0.69
C LYS A 31 14.24 -0.87 0.53
N ALA A 32 14.86 -0.14 1.47
CA ALA A 32 14.16 0.40 2.63
C ALA A 32 13.10 1.46 2.23
N ALA A 33 13.41 2.35 1.29
CA ALA A 33 12.47 3.34 0.79
C ALA A 33 11.24 2.67 0.12
N ALA A 34 11.47 1.69 -0.75
CA ALA A 34 10.39 0.95 -1.42
C ALA A 34 9.50 0.20 -0.42
N LEU A 35 10.07 -0.39 0.63
CA LEU A 35 9.29 -1.05 1.69
C LEU A 35 8.49 -0.05 2.52
N ALA A 36 9.02 1.15 2.78
CA ALA A 36 8.29 2.21 3.48
C ALA A 36 7.07 2.69 2.67
N ASP A 37 7.22 2.88 1.35
CA ASP A 37 6.12 3.25 0.46
C ASP A 37 5.04 2.17 0.39
N LEU A 38 5.43 0.89 0.34
CA LEU A 38 4.49 -0.23 0.36
C LEU A 38 3.73 -0.32 1.69
N ALA A 39 4.39 -0.04 2.82
CA ALA A 39 3.75 0.02 4.12
C ALA A 39 2.71 1.16 4.21
N LEU A 40 3.01 2.32 3.61
CA LEU A 40 2.06 3.42 3.51
C LEU A 40 0.85 3.05 2.62
N ALA A 41 1.10 2.43 1.46
CA ALA A 41 0.03 1.95 0.58
C ALA A 41 -0.89 0.95 1.28
N TYR A 42 -0.34 0.01 2.06
CA TYR A 42 -1.11 -0.91 2.88
C TYR A 42 -1.97 -0.18 3.91
N ARG A 43 -1.39 0.80 4.61
CA ARG A 43 -2.10 1.60 5.60
C ARG A 43 -3.27 2.36 4.99
N TYR A 44 -3.12 2.92 3.78
CA TYR A 44 -4.21 3.59 3.09
C TYR A 44 -5.30 2.61 2.63
N ALA A 45 -4.90 1.45 2.11
CA ALA A 45 -5.80 0.39 1.69
C ALA A 45 -6.62 -0.20 2.86
N SER A 46 -6.05 -0.22 4.06
CA SER A 46 -6.70 -0.68 5.30
C SER A 46 -7.59 0.38 5.95
N GLY A 47 -7.78 1.54 5.31
CA GLY A 47 -8.62 2.63 5.83
C GLY A 47 -7.91 3.58 6.79
N GLY A 48 -6.57 3.55 6.82
CA GLY A 48 -5.79 4.56 7.52
C GLY A 48 -5.87 5.93 6.85
N PRO A 49 -5.56 7.03 7.58
CA PRO A 49 -5.72 8.38 7.06
C PRO A 49 -4.75 8.60 5.90
N GLN A 50 -5.32 8.92 4.73
CA GLN A 50 -4.59 9.34 3.55
C GLN A 50 -4.22 10.83 3.66
N PRO A 51 -2.98 11.22 3.32
CA PRO A 51 -2.59 12.61 3.28
C PRO A 51 -3.42 13.33 2.22
N GLY A 52 -4.09 14.42 2.61
CA GLY A 52 -4.96 15.19 1.73
C GLY A 52 -6.40 14.68 1.60
N SER A 53 -6.76 13.58 2.27
CA SER A 53 -8.17 13.19 2.38
C SER A 53 -8.88 14.18 3.31
N VAL A 54 -9.54 15.17 2.73
CA VAL A 54 -10.62 15.91 3.39
C VAL A 54 -11.69 14.89 3.73
N THR A 55 -11.85 14.59 5.02
CA THR A 55 -13.02 13.90 5.53
C THR A 55 -14.22 14.78 5.19
N VAL A 56 -14.94 14.42 4.12
CA VAL A 56 -16.22 15.07 3.83
C VAL A 56 -17.18 14.52 4.88
N GLU A 57 -17.25 15.18 6.04
CA GLU A 57 -18.35 14.96 6.97
C GLU A 57 -19.64 15.23 6.18
N LYS A 58 -20.42 14.17 5.93
CA LYS A 58 -21.79 14.32 5.45
C LYS A 58 -22.58 15.00 6.57
N GLY A 59 -22.74 16.31 6.45
CA GLY A 59 -23.80 17.05 7.13
C GLY A 59 -25.19 16.67 6.60
#